data_AF-A0A6G3T661-F1
#
_entry.id   AF-A0A6G3T661-F1
#
_cell.length_a   1.000
_cell.length_b   1.000
_cell.length_c   1.000
_cell.angle_alpha   90.00
_cell.angle_beta   90.00
_cell.angle_gamma   90.00
#
_symmetry.space_group_name_H-M   'P 1'
#
loop_
_entity.id
_entity.type
_entity.pdbx_description
1 polymer ?
#
loop_
_entity_poly.entity_id
_entity_poly.type
_entity_poly.pdbx_seq_one_letter_code
_entity_poly.pdbx_strand_id
1 'polypeptide(L)'
;AAAWRRIRSVHAAADLTLAPSSAALRDLEAHRVPRVGLWPRGVDTDRFRPDRRDPALRRALAPNGEPIVGYVGRLAPEKQVELLSGACALDGVRVVVVGDGPSRPGLEQTLPGAVFLGRRTGDELA
;
A
#
# COMPACT_ATOMS: atom_id res chain seq x y z
N ALA A 1 21.49 17.02 -1.96
CA ALA A 1 22.65 17.22 -1.04
C ALA A 1 22.26 17.77 0.34
N ALA A 2 21.51 18.89 0.44
CA ALA A 2 21.19 19.50 1.74
C ALA A 2 20.29 18.65 2.66
N ALA A 3 19.24 18.02 2.11
CA ALA A 3 18.34 17.15 2.87
C ALA A 3 19.08 16.00 3.58
N TRP A 4 19.98 15.32 2.89
CA TRP A 4 20.77 14.22 3.46
C TRP A 4 21.74 14.66 4.55
N ARG A 5 22.28 15.89 4.47
CA ARG A 5 23.07 16.44 5.58
C ARG A 5 22.20 16.60 6.84
N ARG A 6 20.96 17.09 6.67
CA ARG A 6 20.03 17.25 7.79
C ARG A 6 19.61 15.90 8.38
N ILE A 7 19.22 14.94 7.54
CA ILE A 7 18.87 13.58 7.96
C ILE A 7 20.01 12.98 8.76
N ARG A 8 21.24 12.97 8.21
CA ARG A 8 22.40 12.44 8.92
C ARG A 8 22.66 13.16 10.24
N SER A 9 22.55 14.49 10.28
CA SER A 9 22.73 15.26 11.51
C SER A 9 21.71 14.90 12.60
N VAL A 10 20.45 14.69 12.25
CA VAL A 10 19.41 14.24 13.19
C VAL A 10 19.73 12.85 13.72
N HIS A 11 19.99 11.91 12.82
CA HIS A 11 20.20 10.51 13.18
C HIS A 11 21.54 10.25 13.88
N ALA A 12 22.56 11.08 13.66
CA ALA A 12 23.84 10.99 14.35
C ALA A 12 23.74 11.26 15.86
N ALA A 13 22.68 11.92 16.32
CA ALA A 13 22.40 12.15 17.74
C ALA A 13 21.69 10.97 18.43
N ALA A 14 21.22 9.96 17.67
CA ALA A 14 20.53 8.79 18.23
C ALA A 14 21.50 7.62 18.46
N ASP A 15 21.28 6.82 19.52
CA ASP A 15 22.06 5.61 19.78
C ASP A 15 21.87 4.54 18.69
N LEU A 16 20.68 4.47 18.10
CA LEU A 16 20.33 3.53 17.04
C LEU A 16 19.29 4.18 16.11
N THR A 17 19.51 4.09 14.80
CA THR A 17 18.53 4.46 13.77
C THR A 17 17.86 3.21 13.22
N LEU A 18 16.54 3.14 13.33
CA LEU A 18 15.78 1.97 12.91
C LEU A 18 15.14 2.21 11.54
N ALA A 19 15.58 1.44 10.54
CA ALA A 19 15.07 1.50 9.18
C ALA A 19 13.88 0.54 8.99
N PRO A 20 12.76 0.97 8.40
CA PRO A 20 11.56 0.15 8.28
C PRO A 20 11.62 -0.91 7.18
N SER A 21 12.65 -0.88 6.34
CA SER A 21 12.84 -1.79 5.20
C SER A 21 14.31 -1.86 4.80
N SER A 22 14.66 -2.90 4.05
CA SER A 22 16.00 -3.05 3.47
C SER A 22 16.35 -1.93 2.49
N ALA A 23 15.36 -1.37 1.78
CA ALA A 23 15.57 -0.21 0.91
C ALA A 23 15.95 1.04 1.72
N ALA A 24 15.19 1.36 2.77
CA ALA A 24 15.48 2.49 3.64
C ALA A 24 16.84 2.34 4.35
N LEU A 25 17.17 1.12 4.78
CA LEU A 25 18.48 0.79 5.36
C LEU A 25 19.62 1.16 4.39
N ARG A 26 19.54 0.67 3.15
CA ARG A 26 20.54 0.94 2.11
C ARG A 26 20.64 2.43 1.79
N ASP A 27 19.52 3.14 1.71
CA ASP A 27 19.52 4.59 1.47
C ASP A 27 20.22 5.35 2.60
N LEU A 28 19.96 4.98 3.84
CA LEU A 28 20.59 5.59 5.02
C LEU A 28 22.10 5.29 5.06
N GLU A 29 22.51 4.06 4.79
CA GLU A 29 23.92 3.64 4.72
C GLU A 29 24.66 4.37 3.59
N ALA A 30 24.08 4.43 2.40
CA ALA A 30 24.64 5.13 1.24
C ALA A 30 24.89 6.63 1.53
N HIS A 31 24.08 7.23 2.40
CA HIS A 31 24.21 8.63 2.83
C HIS A 31 24.98 8.81 4.16
N ARG A 32 25.66 7.74 4.62
CA ARG A 32 26.53 7.71 5.80
C ARG A 32 25.81 8.04 7.11
N VAL A 33 24.55 7.63 7.23
CA VAL A 33 23.85 7.68 8.52
C VAL A 33 24.45 6.59 9.42
N PRO A 34 24.89 6.91 10.64
CA PRO A 34 25.55 5.94 11.51
C PRO A 34 24.53 5.05 12.24
N ARG A 35 24.99 3.88 12.70
CA ARG A 35 24.26 2.98 13.61
C ARG A 35 22.84 2.68 13.11
N VAL A 36 22.73 2.19 11.88
CA VAL A 36 21.43 1.85 11.28
C VAL A 36 21.16 0.36 11.50
N GLY A 37 19.98 0.03 12.02
CA GLY A 37 19.48 -1.33 12.17
C GLY A 37 18.15 -1.51 11.43
N LEU A 38 17.88 -2.72 10.96
CA LEU A 38 16.60 -3.04 10.33
C LEU A 38 15.53 -3.33 11.38
N TRP A 39 14.42 -2.60 11.35
CA TRP A 39 13.20 -2.90 12.10
C TRP A 39 12.05 -3.05 11.10
N PRO A 40 11.76 -4.27 10.62
CA PRO A 40 10.68 -4.48 9.68
C PRO A 40 9.32 -4.27 10.36
N ARG A 41 8.32 -3.86 9.58
CA ARG A 41 6.93 -3.81 10.07
C ARG A 41 6.35 -5.22 10.17
N GLY A 42 5.58 -5.48 11.22
CA GLY A 42 4.78 -6.69 11.36
C GLY A 42 3.37 -6.54 10.80
N VAL A 43 2.65 -7.65 10.70
CA VAL A 43 1.20 -7.74 10.46
C VAL A 43 0.58 -8.59 11.57
N ASP A 44 -0.62 -8.23 12.00
CA ASP A 44 -1.39 -9.02 12.95
C ASP A 44 -1.92 -10.28 12.24
N THR A 45 -1.28 -11.43 12.47
CA THR A 45 -1.61 -12.70 11.80
C THR A 45 -2.83 -13.39 12.38
N ASP A 46 -3.30 -13.00 13.56
CA ASP A 46 -4.55 -13.51 14.12
C ASP A 46 -5.73 -12.81 13.47
N ARG A 47 -5.56 -11.52 13.18
CA ARG A 47 -6.56 -10.72 12.47
C ARG A 47 -6.55 -10.96 10.97
N PHE A 48 -5.39 -10.88 10.32
CA PHE A 48 -5.24 -11.02 8.87
C PHE A 48 -4.77 -12.43 8.53
N ARG A 49 -5.74 -13.34 8.33
CA ARG A 49 -5.47 -14.74 8.05
C ARG A 49 -6.41 -15.34 6.99
N PRO A 50 -5.95 -16.31 6.18
CA PRO A 50 -6.70 -16.80 5.01
C PRO A 50 -8.05 -17.47 5.31
N ASP A 51 -8.25 -17.98 6.52
CA ASP A 51 -9.48 -18.64 6.96
C ASP A 51 -10.64 -17.65 7.18
N ARG A 52 -10.36 -16.35 7.33
CA ARG A 52 -11.38 -15.29 7.38
C ARG A 52 -11.93 -14.91 6.00
N ARG A 53 -11.49 -15.59 4.93
CA ARG A 53 -11.98 -15.34 3.57
C ARG A 53 -13.50 -15.51 3.51
N ASP A 54 -14.18 -14.47 3.01
CA ASP A 54 -15.63 -14.48 2.79
C ASP A 54 -15.99 -14.85 1.33
N PRO A 55 -16.59 -16.03 1.07
CA PRO A 55 -17.06 -16.42 -0.26
C PRO A 55 -18.21 -15.56 -0.78
N ALA A 56 -19.04 -15.00 0.09
CA ALA A 56 -20.14 -14.12 -0.29
C ALA A 56 -19.61 -12.78 -0.81
N LEU A 57 -18.68 -12.15 -0.08
CA LEU A 57 -17.96 -10.95 -0.57
C LEU A 57 -17.26 -11.22 -1.90
N ARG A 58 -16.59 -12.36 -2.04
CA ARG A 58 -15.89 -12.74 -3.28
C ARG A 58 -16.84 -12.83 -4.49
N ARG A 59 -18.04 -13.40 -4.30
CA ARG A 59 -19.10 -13.46 -5.34
C ARG A 59 -19.71 -12.09 -5.62
N ALA A 60 -19.87 -11.25 -4.60
CA ALA A 60 -20.38 -9.89 -4.79
C ALA A 60 -19.42 -9.03 -5.63
N LEU A 61 -18.11 -9.15 -5.41
CA LEU A 61 -17.10 -8.37 -6.14
C LEU A 61 -16.83 -8.89 -7.55
N ALA A 62 -16.82 -10.21 -7.74
CA ALA A 62 -16.53 -10.86 -9.01
C ALA A 62 -17.50 -12.04 -9.21
N PRO A 63 -18.74 -11.75 -9.67
CA PRO A 63 -19.84 -12.70 -9.74
C PRO A 63 -19.63 -13.80 -10.79
N ASN A 64 -18.81 -13.55 -11.80
CA ASN A 64 -18.50 -14.53 -12.84
C ASN A 64 -17.20 -15.29 -12.54
N GLY A 65 -16.63 -15.12 -11.34
CA GLY A 65 -15.38 -15.76 -10.94
C GLY A 65 -14.12 -15.04 -11.46
N GLU A 66 -14.24 -13.80 -11.93
CA GLU A 66 -13.14 -12.98 -12.43
C GLU A 66 -11.98 -12.93 -11.43
N PRO A 67 -10.71 -13.00 -11.86
CA PRO A 67 -9.58 -12.65 -11.02
C PRO A 67 -9.72 -11.21 -10.49
N ILE A 68 -9.49 -11.04 -9.18
CA ILE A 68 -9.52 -9.73 -8.55
C ILE A 68 -8.10 -9.17 -8.44
N VAL A 69 -7.89 -7.97 -8.98
CA VAL A 69 -6.69 -7.16 -8.74
C VAL A 69 -7.05 -6.08 -7.71
N GLY A 70 -6.47 -6.21 -6.52
CA GLY A 70 -6.81 -5.35 -5.37
C GLY A 70 -5.77 -4.28 -5.08
N TYR A 71 -6.23 -3.09 -4.69
CA TYR A 71 -5.41 -2.08 -4.00
C TYR A 71 -6.03 -1.73 -2.65
N VAL A 72 -5.19 -1.66 -1.63
CA VAL A 72 -5.59 -1.23 -0.29
C VAL A 72 -4.63 -0.14 0.19
N GLY A 73 -5.13 1.06 0.43
CA GLY A 73 -4.31 2.15 0.93
C GLY A 73 -4.91 3.54 0.72
N ARG A 74 -4.16 4.58 1.09
CA ARG A 74 -4.55 5.97 0.82
C ARG A 74 -4.60 6.23 -0.68
N LEU A 75 -5.59 6.96 -1.17
CA LEU A 75 -5.67 7.40 -2.56
C LEU A 75 -5.01 8.77 -2.71
N ALA A 76 -3.69 8.77 -2.84
CA ALA A 76 -2.88 9.98 -2.93
C ALA A 76 -1.86 9.87 -4.07
N PRO A 77 -1.36 10.99 -4.63
CA PRO A 77 -0.50 10.98 -5.81
C PRO A 77 0.76 10.12 -5.67
N GLU A 78 1.36 10.07 -4.48
CA GLU A 78 2.55 9.26 -4.20
C GLU A 78 2.30 7.74 -4.25
N LYS A 79 1.04 7.30 -4.36
CA LYS A 79 0.66 5.89 -4.42
C LYS A 79 0.46 5.37 -5.83
N GLN A 80 0.38 6.26 -6.81
CA GLN A 80 0.33 5.93 -8.23
C GLN A 80 -0.72 4.85 -8.59
N VAL A 81 -1.91 4.95 -8.00
CA VAL A 81 -2.99 3.95 -8.15
C VAL A 81 -3.51 3.89 -9.59
N GLU A 82 -3.34 4.97 -10.36
CA GLU A 82 -3.63 5.06 -11.79
C GLU A 82 -2.88 4.03 -12.65
N LEU A 83 -1.77 3.49 -12.16
CA LEU A 83 -1.04 2.41 -12.83
C LEU A 83 -1.87 1.11 -12.95
N LEU A 84 -2.97 0.98 -12.20
CA LEU A 84 -3.92 -0.11 -12.33
C LEU A 84 -4.80 -0.01 -13.59
N SER A 85 -4.75 1.10 -14.34
CA SER A 85 -5.53 1.28 -15.57
C SER A 85 -5.29 0.17 -16.59
N GLY A 86 -4.05 -0.32 -16.70
CA GLY A 86 -3.74 -1.46 -17.56
C GLY A 86 -4.48 -2.75 -17.15
N ALA A 87 -4.58 -3.03 -15.85
CA ALA A 87 -5.35 -4.17 -15.35
C ALA A 87 -6.86 -3.95 -15.48
N CYS A 88 -7.33 -2.71 -15.33
CA CYS A 88 -8.73 -2.32 -15.47
C CYS A 88 -9.25 -2.48 -16.91
N ALA A 89 -8.37 -2.39 -17.89
CA ALA A 89 -8.69 -2.56 -19.31
C ALA A 89 -8.69 -4.02 -19.79
N LEU A 90 -8.29 -4.98 -18.94
CA LEU A 90 -8.28 -6.40 -19.29
C LEU A 90 -9.68 -7.01 -19.18
N ASP A 91 -10.10 -7.72 -20.22
CA ASP A 91 -11.34 -8.49 -20.20
C ASP A 91 -11.27 -9.59 -19.13
N GLY A 92 -12.37 -9.76 -18.40
CA GLY A 92 -12.49 -10.78 -17.36
C GLY A 92 -11.67 -10.51 -16.09
N VAL A 93 -11.12 -9.31 -15.91
CA VAL A 93 -10.44 -8.88 -14.66
C VAL A 93 -11.31 -7.90 -13.89
N ARG A 94 -11.35 -8.05 -12.56
CA ARG A 94 -12.01 -7.10 -11.67
C ARG A 94 -10.99 -6.32 -10.84
N VAL A 95 -10.90 -5.01 -11.05
CA VAL A 95 -10.12 -4.13 -10.17
C VAL A 95 -10.97 -3.72 -8.97
N VAL A 96 -10.42 -3.85 -7.75
CA VAL A 96 -11.06 -3.46 -6.49
C VAL A 96 -10.14 -2.52 -5.71
N VAL A 97 -10.65 -1.35 -5.35
CA VAL A 97 -9.90 -0.29 -4.66
C VAL A 97 -10.52 -0.05 -3.29
N VAL A 98 -9.73 -0.28 -2.24
CA VAL A 98 -10.10 -0.01 -0.84
C VAL A 98 -9.24 1.15 -0.34
N GLY A 99 -9.89 2.25 0.02
CA GLY A 99 -9.19 3.47 0.38
C GLY A 99 -9.98 4.72 0.12
N ASP A 100 -9.44 5.83 0.60
CA ASP A 100 -9.91 7.17 0.24
C ASP A 100 -8.73 8.14 0.23
N GLY A 101 -8.94 9.31 -0.36
CA GLY A 101 -7.95 10.37 -0.43
C GLY A 101 -8.17 11.33 -1.60
N PRO A 102 -7.31 12.36 -1.70
CA PRO A 102 -7.49 13.46 -2.66
C PRO A 102 -7.49 13.00 -4.12
N SER A 103 -6.87 11.87 -4.46
CA SER A 103 -6.82 11.36 -5.83
C SER A 103 -8.09 10.62 -6.25
N ARG A 104 -9.04 10.35 -5.33
CA ARG A 104 -10.21 9.52 -5.62
C ARG A 104 -11.02 9.98 -6.85
N PRO A 105 -11.38 11.27 -7.01
CA PRO A 105 -12.17 11.70 -8.16
C PRO A 105 -11.47 11.43 -9.51
N GLY A 106 -10.15 11.59 -9.58
CA GLY A 106 -9.37 11.29 -10.79
C GLY A 106 -9.22 9.79 -11.05
N LEU A 107 -9.12 8.99 -10.00
CA LEU A 107 -9.04 7.53 -10.12
C LEU A 107 -10.35 6.91 -10.59
N GLU A 108 -11.50 7.43 -10.16
CA GLU A 108 -12.82 6.98 -10.64
C GLU A 108 -12.98 7.21 -12.16
N GLN A 109 -12.32 8.24 -12.71
CA GLN A 109 -12.27 8.49 -14.17
C GLN A 109 -11.24 7.60 -14.88
N THR A 110 -10.09 7.36 -14.25
CA THR A 110 -8.96 6.64 -14.85
C THR A 110 -9.13 5.11 -14.80
N LEU A 111 -9.96 4.61 -13.87
CA LEU A 111 -10.22 3.18 -13.66
C LEU A 111 -11.70 2.87 -13.93
N PRO A 112 -12.20 3.05 -15.16
CA PRO A 112 -13.61 2.80 -15.48
C PRO A 112 -13.93 1.31 -15.27
N GLY A 113 -14.84 1.02 -14.35
CA GLY A 113 -15.25 -0.35 -14.00
C GLY A 113 -14.57 -0.94 -12.76
N ALA A 114 -13.61 -0.23 -12.16
CA ALA A 114 -13.09 -0.57 -10.84
C ALA A 114 -14.15 -0.38 -9.76
N VAL A 115 -14.16 -1.25 -8.75
CA VAL A 115 -15.06 -1.15 -7.61
C VAL A 115 -14.35 -0.40 -6.49
N PHE A 116 -14.86 0.77 -6.13
CA PHE A 116 -14.36 1.56 -5.00
C PHE A 116 -15.17 1.25 -3.74
N LEU A 117 -14.53 0.64 -2.75
CA LEU A 117 -15.18 0.30 -1.48
C LEU A 117 -15.08 1.44 -0.46
N GLY A 118 -14.32 2.50 -0.76
CA GLY A 118 -14.00 3.55 0.20
C GLY A 118 -13.04 3.05 1.28
N ARG A 119 -12.84 3.84 2.34
CA ARG A 119 -11.97 3.45 3.46
C ARG A 119 -12.61 2.28 4.22
N ARG A 120 -11.80 1.24 4.47
CA ARG A 120 -12.09 0.15 5.41
C ARG A 120 -10.94 0.03 6.39
N THR A 121 -11.25 -0.33 7.62
CA THR A 121 -10.25 -0.48 8.67
C THR A 121 -10.61 -1.64 9.57
N GLY A 122 -9.60 -2.22 10.19
CA GLY A 122 -9.80 -3.28 11.15
C GLY A 122 -10.52 -4.49 10.56
N ASP A 123 -11.59 -4.97 11.19
CA ASP A 123 -12.28 -6.19 10.78
C ASP A 123 -13.13 -6.02 9.53
N GLU A 124 -13.44 -4.79 9.14
CA GLU A 124 -14.04 -4.54 7.84
C GLU A 124 -13.04 -4.71 6.69
N LEU A 125 -11.74 -4.64 6.99
CA LEU A 125 -10.66 -4.89 6.04
C LEU A 125 -10.13 -6.33 6.12
N ALA A 126 -10.24 -6.98 7.29
CA ALA A 126 -9.60 -8.25 7.62
C ALA A 126 -10.45 -9.49 7.35
#